data_AF-A0A6L9INJ0-F1
#
_entry.id   AF-A0A6L9INJ0-F1
#
_cell.length_a   1.000
_cell.length_b   1.000
_cell.length_c   1.000
_cell.angle_alpha   90.00
_cell.angle_beta   90.00
_cell.angle_gamma   90.00
#
_symmetry.space_group_name_H-M   'P 1'
#
loop_
_entity.id
_entity.type
_entity.pdbx_description
1 polymer ?
#
loop_
_entity_poly.entity_id
_entity_poly.type
_entity_poly.pdbx_seq_one_letter_code
_entity_poly.pdbx_strand_id
1 'polypeptide(L)'
;MTDAAHSDMGTAVPLRQLTDAGIERFRAYLLAAQAGATDPLPDDLLNDNQFARLLDANITVEARMFATALEMAAYLHPRIEALRLPGKYYDPGLWAWLTAFYLNSVLPPNDDGRRKVGELARYIPPTDRNWRGNNRHLMAIPVRIYSAHATNDDSVVRLFLYPPPHERASALKEIIESQELMANRSIFEALTILYWDEAKRRPKRGAATRGKPGTLRRFVAVMNQFNRTFDLFAMSGEQIVELLPKAEFGRWLE
;
A
#
# COMPACT_ATOMS: atom_id res chain seq x y z
N MET A 1 -29.42 -8.40 -28.68
CA MET A 1 -29.40 -6.93 -28.64
C MET A 1 -29.17 -6.55 -27.20
N THR A 2 -27.99 -6.84 -26.63
CA THR A 2 -26.74 -6.06 -26.75
C THR A 2 -27.02 -4.57 -26.64
N ASP A 3 -26.86 -4.05 -25.43
CA ASP A 3 -26.47 -2.66 -25.26
C ASP A 3 -25.28 -2.60 -24.31
N ALA A 4 -24.30 -1.84 -24.77
CA ALA A 4 -22.91 -1.92 -24.41
C ALA A 4 -22.64 -1.10 -23.15
N ALA A 5 -22.13 -1.76 -22.11
CA ALA A 5 -21.35 -1.09 -21.08
C ALA A 5 -20.14 -0.44 -21.77
N HIS A 6 -20.21 0.87 -21.99
CA HIS A 6 -19.08 1.70 -22.37
C HIS A 6 -18.11 1.70 -21.20
N SER A 7 -17.21 0.71 -21.14
CA SER A 7 -15.99 0.84 -20.37
C SER A 7 -15.10 1.82 -21.13
N ASP A 8 -14.94 3.01 -20.59
CA ASP A 8 -13.88 3.94 -20.99
C ASP A 8 -12.55 3.25 -20.64
N MET A 9 -12.06 2.38 -21.54
CA MET A 9 -10.77 1.72 -21.41
C MET A 9 -9.71 2.78 -21.68
N GLY A 10 -9.23 3.41 -20.62
CA GLY A 10 -8.11 4.33 -20.68
C GLY A 10 -6.94 3.68 -21.44
N THR A 11 -6.25 4.48 -22.24
CA THR A 11 -5.14 4.02 -23.09
C THR A 11 -4.15 3.20 -22.27
N ALA A 12 -3.94 1.95 -22.68
CA ALA A 12 -2.95 1.08 -22.05
C ALA A 12 -1.53 1.60 -22.36
N VAL A 13 -0.73 1.83 -21.32
CA VAL A 13 0.63 2.35 -21.39
C VAL A 13 1.60 1.28 -20.92
N PRO A 14 2.67 0.96 -21.68
CA PRO A 14 3.71 0.03 -21.24
C PRO A 14 4.37 0.46 -19.93
N LEU A 15 4.67 -0.50 -19.06
CA LEU A 15 5.40 -0.24 -17.83
C LEU A 15 6.80 0.28 -18.13
N ARG A 16 7.15 1.36 -17.44
CA ARG A 16 8.48 1.97 -17.45
C ARG A 16 8.96 2.11 -16.01
N GLN A 17 10.24 2.43 -15.88
CA GLN A 17 10.84 2.92 -14.64
C GLN A 17 11.46 4.28 -14.89
N LEU A 18 11.41 5.19 -13.92
CA LEU A 18 12.16 6.42 -14.01
C LEU A 18 13.67 6.12 -13.99
N THR A 19 14.43 6.87 -14.79
CA THR A 19 15.89 6.97 -14.69
C THR A 19 16.25 7.84 -13.48
N ASP A 20 17.54 7.94 -13.12
CA ASP A 20 17.96 8.86 -12.06
C ASP A 20 17.57 10.31 -12.38
N ALA A 21 17.70 10.73 -13.65
CA ALA A 21 17.24 12.04 -14.10
C ALA A 21 15.72 12.20 -13.98
N GLY A 22 14.95 11.14 -14.27
CA GLY A 22 13.50 11.12 -14.07
C GLY A 22 13.10 11.24 -12.59
N ILE A 23 13.79 10.51 -11.71
CA ILE A 23 13.55 10.57 -10.27
C ILE A 23 13.80 11.98 -9.74
N GLU A 24 14.91 12.62 -10.13
CA GLU A 24 15.21 13.98 -9.69
C GLU A 24 14.25 15.02 -10.26
N ARG A 25 13.80 14.85 -11.50
CA ARG A 25 12.75 15.70 -12.08
C ARG A 25 11.42 15.53 -11.34
N PHE A 26 11.04 14.30 -11.00
CA PHE A 26 9.84 14.04 -10.21
C PHE A 26 9.96 14.58 -8.78
N ARG A 27 11.14 14.49 -8.17
CA ARG A 27 11.43 15.10 -6.87
C ARG A 27 11.25 16.62 -6.92
N ALA A 28 11.80 17.28 -7.93
CA ALA A 28 11.64 18.72 -8.13
C ALA A 28 10.16 19.11 -8.26
N TYR A 29 9.38 18.34 -9.04
CA TYR A 29 7.93 18.51 -9.14
C TYR A 29 7.24 18.42 -7.76
N LEU A 30 7.53 17.38 -6.98
CA LEU A 30 6.93 17.20 -5.65
C LEU A 30 7.29 18.33 -4.68
N LEU A 31 8.54 18.81 -4.72
CA LEU A 31 8.99 19.94 -3.89
C LEU A 31 8.31 21.25 -4.30
N ALA A 32 8.15 21.50 -5.60
CA ALA A 32 7.40 22.66 -6.10
C ALA A 32 5.93 22.60 -5.66
N ALA A 33 5.28 21.44 -5.82
CA ALA A 33 3.91 21.23 -5.36
C ALA A 33 3.78 21.40 -3.83
N GLN A 34 4.78 20.96 -3.06
CA GLN A 34 4.84 21.17 -1.62
C GLN A 34 4.95 22.66 -1.25
N ALA A 35 5.63 23.45 -2.07
CA ALA A 35 5.73 24.91 -1.96
C ALA A 35 4.46 25.65 -2.46
N GLY A 36 3.45 24.93 -2.95
CA GLY A 36 2.17 25.48 -3.38
C GLY A 36 2.00 25.65 -4.88
N ALA A 37 2.96 25.18 -5.70
CA ALA A 37 2.79 25.13 -7.15
C ALA A 37 1.62 24.23 -7.54
N THR A 38 0.93 24.61 -8.61
CA THR A 38 -0.25 23.89 -9.16
C THR A 38 0.01 23.37 -10.57
N ASP A 39 1.27 23.46 -11.02
CA ASP A 39 1.67 22.98 -12.34
C ASP A 39 1.31 21.50 -12.52
N PRO A 40 0.91 21.09 -13.73
CA PRO A 40 0.73 19.68 -14.04
C PRO A 40 2.06 18.92 -13.95
N LEU A 41 1.97 17.60 -13.84
CA LEU A 41 3.14 16.74 -13.97
C LEU A 41 3.75 16.97 -15.37
N PRO A 42 5.09 17.09 -15.53
CA PRO A 42 5.68 17.28 -16.84
C PRO A 42 5.34 16.13 -17.79
N ASP A 43 4.78 16.45 -18.96
CA ASP A 43 4.22 15.46 -19.92
C ASP A 43 5.25 14.43 -20.42
N ASP A 44 6.52 14.85 -20.50
CA ASP A 44 7.65 14.05 -20.95
C ASP A 44 8.20 13.11 -19.87
N LEU A 45 7.94 13.37 -18.58
CA LEU A 45 8.51 12.62 -17.45
C LEU A 45 8.24 11.11 -17.56
N LEU A 46 7.06 10.73 -18.05
CA LEU A 46 6.63 9.33 -18.09
C LEU A 46 7.06 8.60 -19.35
N ASN A 47 7.41 9.30 -20.44
CA ASN A 47 7.50 8.72 -21.79
C ASN A 47 8.83 8.98 -22.50
N ASP A 48 9.51 10.07 -22.18
CA ASP A 48 10.81 10.41 -22.77
C ASP A 48 11.89 9.48 -22.20
N ASN A 49 12.71 8.90 -23.08
CA ASN A 49 13.74 7.94 -22.72
C ASN A 49 14.86 8.53 -21.83
N GLN A 50 15.01 9.85 -21.79
CA GLN A 50 15.87 10.54 -20.83
C GLN A 50 15.37 10.34 -19.39
N PHE A 51 14.06 10.35 -19.18
CA PHE A 51 13.44 10.33 -17.85
C PHE A 51 12.81 8.98 -17.49
N ALA A 52 12.38 8.19 -18.47
CA ALA A 52 11.69 6.92 -18.26
C ALA A 52 12.15 5.83 -19.22
N ARG A 53 12.72 4.77 -18.69
CA ARG A 53 13.17 3.58 -19.44
C ARG A 53 12.04 2.56 -19.53
N LEU A 54 11.74 2.09 -20.74
CA LEU A 54 10.83 0.96 -20.99
C LEU A 54 11.34 -0.31 -20.30
N LEU A 55 10.46 -0.96 -19.53
CA LEU A 55 10.75 -2.25 -18.89
C LEU A 55 10.33 -3.41 -19.78
N ASP A 56 9.06 -3.43 -20.19
CA ASP A 56 8.49 -4.45 -21.06
C ASP A 56 7.32 -3.85 -21.85
N ALA A 57 7.35 -4.00 -23.17
CA ALA A 57 6.30 -3.48 -24.06
C ALA A 57 4.96 -4.20 -23.90
N ASN A 58 4.98 -5.45 -23.41
CA ASN A 58 3.80 -6.30 -23.31
C ASN A 58 3.09 -6.21 -21.95
N ILE A 59 3.75 -5.62 -20.94
CA ILE A 59 3.17 -5.45 -19.61
C ILE A 59 2.70 -4.00 -19.49
N THR A 60 1.40 -3.81 -19.57
CA THR A 60 0.78 -2.48 -19.62
C THR A 60 -0.03 -2.17 -18.35
N VAL A 61 -0.21 -0.88 -18.12
CA VAL A 61 -1.10 -0.29 -17.11
C VAL A 61 -2.05 0.70 -17.76
N GLU A 62 -3.22 0.89 -17.18
CA GLU A 62 -4.26 1.79 -17.66
C GLU A 62 -4.43 2.95 -16.69
N ALA A 63 -4.67 4.14 -17.23
CA ALA A 63 -5.05 5.28 -16.40
C ALA A 63 -6.41 4.99 -15.76
N ARG A 64 -6.44 4.89 -14.42
CA ARG A 64 -7.66 4.69 -13.64
C ARG A 64 -7.49 5.24 -12.22
N MET A 65 -8.62 5.45 -11.57
CA MET A 65 -8.69 5.74 -10.14
C MET A 65 -8.98 4.45 -9.36
N PHE A 66 -8.46 4.36 -8.14
CA PHE A 66 -8.73 3.23 -7.25
C PHE A 66 -9.47 3.72 -6.00
N ALA A 67 -10.55 3.03 -5.64
CA ALA A 67 -11.31 3.36 -4.43
C ALA A 67 -10.54 2.96 -3.16
N THR A 68 -9.77 1.88 -3.23
CA THR A 68 -9.01 1.32 -2.11
C THR A 68 -7.61 0.93 -2.53
N ALA A 69 -6.68 0.88 -1.57
CA ALA A 69 -5.35 0.33 -1.78
C ALA A 69 -5.40 -1.16 -2.16
N LEU A 70 -6.45 -1.89 -1.77
CA LEU A 70 -6.67 -3.28 -2.16
C LEU A 70 -6.92 -3.41 -3.66
N GLU A 71 -7.82 -2.60 -4.22
CA GLU A 71 -8.10 -2.58 -5.65
C GLU A 71 -6.84 -2.27 -6.46
N MET A 72 -6.08 -1.26 -6.02
CA MET A 72 -4.79 -0.89 -6.61
C MET A 72 -3.79 -2.05 -6.54
N ALA A 73 -3.68 -2.71 -5.38
CA ALA A 73 -2.72 -3.79 -5.19
C ALA A 73 -3.06 -5.02 -6.03
N ALA A 74 -4.33 -5.44 -6.03
CA ALA A 74 -4.83 -6.54 -6.85
C ALA A 74 -4.65 -6.27 -8.36
N TYR A 75 -4.83 -5.01 -8.79
CA TYR A 75 -4.58 -4.60 -10.17
C TYR A 75 -3.09 -4.65 -10.56
N LEU A 76 -2.21 -4.10 -9.72
CA LEU A 76 -0.79 -3.98 -10.04
C LEU A 76 -0.02 -5.29 -9.84
N HIS A 77 -0.35 -6.08 -8.81
CA HIS A 77 0.38 -7.29 -8.44
C HIS A 77 0.67 -8.24 -9.62
N PRO A 78 -0.31 -8.70 -10.43
CA PRO A 78 -0.02 -9.62 -11.54
C PRO A 78 0.91 -9.01 -12.60
N ARG A 79 0.84 -7.69 -12.81
CA ARG A 79 1.72 -6.96 -13.75
C ARG A 79 3.14 -6.87 -13.21
N ILE A 80 3.28 -6.55 -11.92
CA ILE A 80 4.58 -6.57 -11.25
C ILE A 80 5.15 -7.99 -11.24
N GLU A 81 4.32 -9.01 -11.02
CA GLU A 81 4.78 -10.39 -11.06
C GLU A 81 5.33 -10.81 -12.42
N ALA A 82 4.67 -10.41 -13.51
CA ALA A 82 5.13 -10.70 -14.87
C ALA A 82 6.47 -10.04 -15.25
N LEU A 83 6.90 -8.97 -14.57
CA LEU A 83 8.15 -8.27 -14.89
C LEU A 83 9.38 -9.12 -14.59
N ARG A 84 10.27 -9.22 -15.58
CA ARG A 84 11.61 -9.79 -15.45
C ARG A 84 12.62 -8.76 -14.92
N LEU A 85 12.25 -8.06 -13.84
CA LEU A 85 13.09 -7.06 -13.18
C LEU A 85 13.53 -7.58 -11.80
N PRO A 86 14.82 -7.90 -11.59
CA PRO A 86 15.32 -8.29 -10.28
C PRO A 86 15.02 -7.21 -9.24
N GLY A 87 14.49 -7.60 -8.09
CA GLY A 87 14.15 -6.65 -7.03
C GLY A 87 12.99 -5.72 -7.34
N LYS A 88 12.13 -6.01 -8.33
CA LYS A 88 10.94 -5.21 -8.74
C LYS A 88 10.11 -4.64 -7.58
N TYR A 89 9.94 -5.38 -6.50
CA TYR A 89 9.19 -4.90 -5.33
C TYR A 89 9.87 -3.74 -4.58
N TYR A 90 11.15 -3.49 -4.80
CA TYR A 90 11.96 -2.46 -4.15
C TYR A 90 12.68 -1.54 -5.16
N ASP A 91 12.42 -1.68 -6.46
CA ASP A 91 13.05 -0.85 -7.50
C ASP A 91 12.57 0.62 -7.40
N PRO A 92 13.44 1.59 -7.08
CA PRO A 92 13.03 2.99 -6.90
C PRO A 92 12.42 3.62 -8.15
N GLY A 93 12.98 3.30 -9.32
CA GLY A 93 12.55 3.86 -10.60
C GLY A 93 11.14 3.41 -10.99
N LEU A 94 10.83 2.13 -10.83
CA LEU A 94 9.52 1.54 -11.11
C LEU A 94 8.44 2.16 -10.21
N TRP A 95 8.68 2.19 -8.90
CA TRP A 95 7.68 2.70 -7.95
C TRP A 95 7.51 4.21 -8.01
N ALA A 96 8.57 4.96 -8.31
CA ALA A 96 8.47 6.39 -8.60
C ALA A 96 7.70 6.65 -9.91
N TRP A 97 7.94 5.85 -10.95
CA TRP A 97 7.19 5.94 -12.21
C TRP A 97 5.70 5.64 -12.01
N LEU A 98 5.36 4.56 -11.30
CA LEU A 98 3.97 4.22 -10.98
C LEU A 98 3.29 5.32 -10.18
N THR A 99 3.98 5.91 -9.21
CA THR A 99 3.44 7.04 -8.43
C THR A 99 3.17 8.24 -9.33
N ALA A 100 4.09 8.57 -10.23
CA ALA A 100 3.91 9.65 -11.18
C ALA A 100 2.75 9.36 -12.16
N PHE A 101 2.62 8.13 -12.65
CA PHE A 101 1.53 7.70 -13.54
C PHE A 101 0.16 7.75 -12.84
N TYR A 102 0.08 7.30 -11.59
CA TYR A 102 -1.14 7.29 -10.78
C TYR A 102 -1.25 8.48 -9.81
N LEU A 103 -0.63 9.62 -10.13
CA LEU A 103 -0.48 10.76 -9.22
C LEU A 103 -1.80 11.20 -8.59
N ASN A 104 -2.88 11.24 -9.37
CA ASN A 104 -4.20 11.65 -8.87
C ASN A 104 -4.81 10.64 -7.87
N SER A 105 -4.47 9.36 -7.95
CA SER A 105 -4.93 8.35 -6.98
C SER A 105 -4.20 8.47 -5.63
N VAL A 106 -2.90 8.78 -5.65
CA VAL A 106 -2.02 8.77 -4.46
C VAL A 106 -1.77 10.13 -3.85
N LEU A 107 -2.00 11.20 -4.62
CA LEU A 107 -1.82 12.58 -4.21
C LEU A 107 -2.85 13.45 -4.92
N PRO A 108 -4.17 13.27 -4.71
CA PRO A 108 -5.20 14.06 -5.38
C PRO A 108 -5.03 15.56 -5.11
N PRO A 109 -5.35 16.43 -6.08
CA PRO A 109 -5.43 17.87 -5.83
C PRO A 109 -6.66 18.18 -4.95
N ASN A 110 -6.56 19.26 -4.17
CA ASN A 110 -7.69 19.86 -3.47
C ASN A 110 -8.53 20.69 -4.46
N ASP A 111 -9.64 21.25 -3.98
CA ASP A 111 -10.56 22.09 -4.77
C ASP A 111 -9.89 23.31 -5.44
N ASP A 112 -8.77 23.79 -4.89
CA ASP A 112 -7.99 24.91 -5.43
C ASP A 112 -6.82 24.47 -6.35
N GLY A 113 -6.77 23.18 -6.70
CA GLY A 113 -5.71 22.61 -7.55
C GLY A 113 -4.41 22.29 -6.82
N ARG A 114 -4.23 22.70 -5.56
CA ARG A 114 -3.00 22.41 -4.79
C ARG A 114 -3.00 20.96 -4.29
N ARG A 115 -1.80 20.38 -4.15
CA ARG A 115 -1.62 19.03 -3.60
C ARG A 115 -1.03 19.08 -2.20
N LYS A 116 -1.57 18.29 -1.28
CA LYS A 116 -1.01 18.15 0.08
C LYS A 116 0.15 17.14 0.08
N VAL A 117 1.32 17.60 -0.33
CA VAL A 117 2.53 16.75 -0.39
C VAL A 117 3.02 16.39 1.01
N GLY A 118 3.03 15.09 1.32
CA GLY A 118 3.63 14.55 2.54
C GLY A 118 5.15 14.35 2.43
N GLU A 119 5.70 13.51 3.30
CA GLU A 119 7.11 13.09 3.20
C GLU A 119 7.40 12.47 1.81
N LEU A 120 8.53 12.85 1.19
CA LEU A 120 8.91 12.37 -0.15
C LEU A 120 8.95 10.84 -0.28
N ALA A 121 9.32 10.12 0.79
CA ALA A 121 9.35 8.65 0.84
C ALA A 121 7.97 7.99 0.59
N ARG A 122 6.88 8.76 0.60
CA ARG A 122 5.54 8.31 0.18
C ARG A 122 5.41 8.09 -1.32
N TYR A 123 6.22 8.78 -2.10
CA TYR A 123 6.08 8.94 -3.55
C TYR A 123 7.32 8.47 -4.33
N ILE A 124 8.49 8.56 -3.71
CA ILE A 124 9.77 8.12 -4.27
C ILE A 124 10.41 7.21 -3.22
N PRO A 125 10.59 5.90 -3.48
CA PRO A 125 11.28 5.03 -2.54
C PRO A 125 12.70 5.54 -2.31
N PRO A 126 13.22 5.45 -1.08
CA PRO A 126 14.62 5.77 -0.85
C PRO A 126 15.51 4.74 -1.55
N THR A 127 16.70 5.17 -1.98
CA THR A 127 17.69 4.31 -2.64
C THR A 127 18.49 3.47 -1.64
N ASP A 128 18.43 3.82 -0.35
CA ASP A 128 19.06 3.06 0.71
C ASP A 128 18.19 1.86 1.15
N ARG A 129 18.83 0.87 1.79
CA ARG A 129 18.13 -0.29 2.37
C ARG A 129 17.37 0.07 3.66
N ASN A 130 16.98 1.32 3.85
CA ASN A 130 16.25 1.74 5.03
C ASN A 130 14.83 1.18 4.99
N TRP A 131 14.59 0.14 5.79
CA TRP A 131 13.30 -0.51 5.93
C TRP A 131 12.17 0.48 6.23
N ARG A 132 12.39 1.40 7.18
CA ARG A 132 11.36 2.37 7.61
C ARG A 132 11.03 3.38 6.51
N GLY A 133 12.03 3.76 5.69
CA GLY A 133 11.81 4.63 4.54
C GLY A 133 11.07 3.90 3.42
N ASN A 134 11.48 2.68 3.10
CA ASN A 134 10.82 1.84 2.10
C ASN A 134 9.37 1.50 2.46
N ASN A 135 9.05 1.43 3.75
CA ASN A 135 7.70 1.14 4.23
C ASN A 135 6.77 2.34 4.32
N ARG A 136 7.21 3.48 3.80
CA ARG A 136 6.40 4.69 3.68
C ARG A 136 5.74 4.86 2.33
N HIS A 137 6.21 4.13 1.31
CA HIS A 137 5.73 4.30 -0.04
C HIS A 137 4.26 3.88 -0.19
N LEU A 138 3.42 4.77 -0.72
CA LEU A 138 1.96 4.58 -0.74
C LEU A 138 1.49 3.49 -1.70
N MET A 139 2.19 3.28 -2.82
CA MET A 139 1.85 2.20 -3.77
C MET A 139 2.58 0.89 -3.49
N ALA A 140 3.90 0.93 -3.33
CA ALA A 140 4.72 -0.25 -3.12
C ALA A 140 4.29 -1.08 -1.91
N ILE A 141 3.91 -0.45 -0.79
CA ILE A 141 3.58 -1.21 0.43
C ILE A 141 2.31 -2.04 0.29
N PRO A 142 1.18 -1.49 -0.19
CA PRO A 142 0.01 -2.29 -0.53
C PRO A 142 0.31 -3.48 -1.42
N VAL A 143 1.11 -3.29 -2.48
CA VAL A 143 1.45 -4.37 -3.41
C VAL A 143 2.36 -5.42 -2.78
N ARG A 144 3.31 -5.02 -1.92
CA ARG A 144 4.15 -5.96 -1.15
C ARG A 144 3.33 -6.77 -0.15
N ILE A 145 2.40 -6.12 0.57
CA ILE A 145 1.48 -6.79 1.49
C ILE A 145 0.62 -7.79 0.74
N TYR A 146 0.05 -7.38 -0.39
CA TYR A 146 -0.76 -8.24 -1.25
C TYR A 146 0.03 -9.44 -1.75
N SER A 147 1.21 -9.22 -2.31
CA SER A 147 2.09 -10.29 -2.81
C SER A 147 2.46 -11.31 -1.72
N ALA A 148 2.77 -10.82 -0.51
CA ALA A 148 3.18 -11.68 0.60
C ALA A 148 2.00 -12.47 1.22
N HIS A 149 0.80 -11.90 1.25
CA HIS A 149 -0.29 -12.38 2.11
C HIS A 149 -1.62 -12.64 1.40
N ALA A 150 -1.78 -12.37 0.11
CA ALA A 150 -3.01 -12.66 -0.65
C ALA A 150 -2.82 -13.92 -1.52
N THR A 151 -2.52 -15.07 -0.90
CA THR A 151 -2.19 -16.32 -1.61
C THR A 151 -3.42 -17.04 -2.18
N ASN A 152 -4.49 -17.17 -1.40
CA ASN A 152 -5.72 -17.88 -1.80
C ASN A 152 -6.89 -16.90 -2.04
N ASP A 153 -6.97 -15.86 -1.21
CA ASP A 153 -7.91 -14.76 -1.35
C ASP A 153 -7.40 -13.52 -0.60
N ASP A 154 -8.09 -12.41 -0.82
CA ASP A 154 -7.69 -11.10 -0.32
C ASP A 154 -8.12 -10.83 1.14
N SER A 155 -8.89 -11.70 1.79
CA SER A 155 -9.54 -11.44 3.09
C SER A 155 -8.54 -10.99 4.16
N VAL A 156 -7.40 -11.68 4.25
CA VAL A 156 -6.33 -11.46 5.23
C VAL A 156 -5.69 -10.08 5.11
N VAL A 157 -5.72 -9.46 3.93
CA VAL A 157 -5.13 -8.14 3.70
C VAL A 157 -6.14 -6.99 3.69
N ARG A 158 -7.45 -7.28 3.69
CA ARG A 158 -8.52 -6.26 3.58
C ARG A 158 -8.41 -5.18 4.65
N LEU A 159 -8.14 -5.56 5.90
CA LEU A 159 -8.01 -4.60 6.99
C LEU A 159 -6.89 -3.57 6.72
N PHE A 160 -5.78 -4.02 6.13
CA PHE A 160 -4.60 -3.19 5.85
C PHE A 160 -4.77 -2.35 4.60
N LEU A 161 -5.50 -2.86 3.62
CA LEU A 161 -5.63 -2.29 2.28
C LEU A 161 -7.00 -1.62 2.04
N TYR A 162 -7.78 -1.43 3.10
CA TYR A 162 -9.08 -0.75 3.06
C TYR A 162 -9.02 0.75 2.70
N PRO A 163 -8.09 1.57 3.21
CA PRO A 163 -8.06 3.01 2.91
C PRO A 163 -7.82 3.30 1.42
N PRO A 164 -8.18 4.50 0.92
CA PRO A 164 -7.85 4.91 -0.43
C PRO A 164 -6.32 5.05 -0.63
N PRO A 165 -5.79 4.99 -1.87
CA PRO A 165 -4.35 4.97 -2.13
C PRO A 165 -3.55 6.20 -1.66
N HIS A 166 -4.20 7.35 -1.47
CA HIS A 166 -3.57 8.57 -0.93
C HIS A 166 -3.48 8.58 0.60
N GLU A 167 -4.07 7.59 1.27
CA GLU A 167 -4.01 7.41 2.71
C GLU A 167 -3.22 6.16 3.09
N ARG A 168 -2.81 6.09 4.36
CA ARG A 168 -2.32 4.84 4.96
C ARG A 168 -3.28 4.41 6.06
N ALA A 169 -3.35 3.10 6.31
CA ALA A 169 -3.93 2.55 7.53
C ALA A 169 -3.08 2.96 8.74
N SER A 170 -3.18 4.22 9.18
CA SER A 170 -2.34 4.83 10.22
C SER A 170 -2.39 4.07 11.55
N ALA A 171 -3.51 3.40 11.81
CA ALA A 171 -3.72 2.54 12.97
C ALA A 171 -2.85 1.26 12.97
N LEU A 172 -2.39 0.82 11.78
CA LEU A 172 -1.59 -0.38 11.58
C LEU A 172 -0.12 -0.04 11.26
N LYS A 173 0.26 1.23 11.38
CA LYS A 173 1.61 1.72 11.10
C LYS A 173 2.68 0.94 11.87
N GLU A 174 2.43 0.60 13.13
CA GLU A 174 3.37 -0.13 13.99
C GLU A 174 3.66 -1.55 13.45
N ILE A 175 2.67 -2.18 12.81
CA ILE A 175 2.85 -3.48 12.15
C ILE A 175 3.63 -3.30 10.85
N ILE A 176 3.24 -2.33 10.02
CA ILE A 176 3.90 -2.04 8.72
C ILE A 176 5.37 -1.64 8.91
N GLU A 177 5.71 -0.91 9.97
CA GLU A 177 7.10 -0.51 10.24
C GLU A 177 7.94 -1.61 10.93
N SER A 178 7.31 -2.68 11.41
CA SER A 178 8.00 -3.84 11.99
C SER A 178 8.27 -4.90 10.92
N GLN A 179 9.54 -5.23 10.69
CA GLN A 179 9.91 -6.25 9.70
C GLN A 179 9.34 -7.63 10.05
N GLU A 180 9.37 -7.97 11.32
CA GLU A 180 8.89 -9.24 11.84
C GLU A 180 7.37 -9.37 11.74
N LEU A 181 6.63 -8.36 12.24
CA LEU A 181 5.17 -8.40 12.20
C LEU A 181 4.62 -8.30 10.77
N MET A 182 5.27 -7.53 9.90
CA MET A 182 4.88 -7.41 8.49
C MET A 182 5.10 -8.71 7.71
N ALA A 183 6.10 -9.52 8.08
CA ALA A 183 6.39 -10.79 7.44
C ALA A 183 5.48 -11.93 7.94
N ASN A 184 4.86 -11.79 9.11
CA ASN A 184 4.07 -12.84 9.74
C ASN A 184 2.60 -12.79 9.27
N ARG A 185 2.19 -13.76 8.45
CA ARG A 185 0.81 -13.89 7.94
C ARG A 185 -0.21 -14.07 9.06
N SER A 186 0.11 -14.85 10.08
CA SER A 186 -0.77 -15.18 11.20
C SER A 186 -1.19 -13.93 11.98
N ILE A 187 -0.31 -12.91 12.02
CA ILE A 187 -0.65 -11.58 12.56
C ILE A 187 -1.76 -10.91 11.73
N PHE A 188 -1.68 -10.97 10.40
CA PHE A 188 -2.70 -10.38 9.53
C PHE A 188 -4.05 -11.11 9.67
N GLU A 189 -4.02 -12.43 9.79
CA GLU A 189 -5.20 -13.25 10.03
C GLU A 189 -5.87 -12.90 11.36
N ALA A 190 -5.11 -12.90 12.47
CA ALA A 190 -5.62 -12.56 13.79
C ALA A 190 -6.23 -11.15 13.85
N LEU A 191 -5.57 -10.17 13.23
CA LEU A 191 -6.07 -8.80 13.16
C LEU A 191 -7.36 -8.71 12.33
N THR A 192 -7.45 -9.46 11.23
CA THR A 192 -8.65 -9.52 10.40
C THR A 192 -9.81 -10.13 11.18
N ILE A 193 -9.60 -11.24 11.89
CA ILE A 193 -10.60 -11.88 12.76
C ILE A 193 -11.14 -10.88 13.80
N LEU A 194 -10.27 -10.13 14.46
CA LEU A 194 -10.67 -9.20 15.51
C LEU A 194 -11.34 -7.94 14.97
N TYR A 195 -10.79 -7.32 13.92
CA TYR A 195 -11.09 -5.93 13.60
C TYR A 195 -11.77 -5.71 12.27
N TRP A 196 -12.09 -6.76 11.52
CA TRP A 196 -12.88 -6.64 10.30
C TRP A 196 -14.37 -6.91 10.58
N ASP A 197 -15.23 -6.03 10.09
CA ASP A 197 -16.70 -6.22 10.09
C ASP A 197 -17.09 -6.79 8.73
N GLU A 198 -17.31 -8.10 8.65
CA GLU A 198 -17.61 -8.75 7.37
C GLU A 198 -18.96 -8.30 6.80
N ALA A 199 -19.97 -8.10 7.66
CA ALA A 199 -21.29 -7.64 7.24
C ALA A 199 -21.26 -6.24 6.60
N LYS A 200 -20.43 -5.35 7.14
CA LYS A 200 -20.27 -3.97 6.63
C LYS A 200 -19.07 -3.80 5.70
N ARG A 201 -18.29 -4.85 5.46
CA ARG A 201 -17.05 -4.88 4.67
C ARG A 201 -16.10 -3.72 4.98
N ARG A 202 -15.86 -3.47 6.27
CA ARG A 202 -15.00 -2.37 6.74
C ARG A 202 -14.36 -2.65 8.11
N PRO A 203 -13.34 -1.90 8.53
CA PRO A 203 -12.80 -2.03 9.88
C PRO A 203 -13.84 -1.71 10.97
N LYS A 204 -13.88 -2.51 12.04
CA LYS A 204 -14.72 -2.28 13.22
C LYS A 204 -14.32 -0.95 13.87
N ARG A 205 -15.34 -0.13 14.18
CA ARG A 205 -15.13 1.22 14.75
C ARG A 205 -14.51 1.12 16.15
N GLY A 206 -13.55 1.99 16.44
CA GLY A 206 -12.90 2.07 17.76
C GLY A 206 -11.69 1.15 17.94
N ALA A 207 -11.38 0.26 16.99
CA ALA A 207 -10.20 -0.62 17.04
C ALA A 207 -8.88 0.17 17.13
N ALA A 208 -8.86 1.37 16.53
CA ALA A 208 -7.71 2.27 16.50
C ALA A 208 -7.65 3.29 17.66
N THR A 209 -8.62 3.28 18.58
CA THR A 209 -8.66 4.26 19.69
C THR A 209 -7.47 4.07 20.64
N ARG A 210 -6.91 5.17 21.15
CA ARG A 210 -5.76 5.11 22.06
C ARG A 210 -6.21 4.80 23.49
N GLY A 211 -5.35 4.13 24.26
CA GLY A 211 -5.53 3.96 25.72
C GLY A 211 -6.70 3.08 26.15
N LYS A 212 -7.27 2.29 25.24
CA LYS A 212 -8.35 1.34 25.55
C LYS A 212 -7.87 -0.11 25.42
N PRO A 213 -8.38 -1.04 26.25
CA PRO A 213 -8.04 -2.45 26.19
C PRO A 213 -8.47 -3.06 24.84
N GLY A 214 -7.75 -4.10 24.42
CA GLY A 214 -8.06 -4.83 23.20
C GLY A 214 -7.96 -4.02 21.90
N THR A 215 -7.31 -2.86 21.88
CA THR A 215 -7.14 -2.06 20.64
C THR A 215 -5.96 -2.55 19.81
N LEU A 216 -5.81 -2.06 18.58
CA LEU A 216 -4.69 -2.41 17.68
C LEU A 216 -3.32 -2.22 18.35
N ARG A 217 -3.11 -1.11 19.06
CA ARG A 217 -1.85 -0.90 19.80
C ARG A 217 -1.64 -1.90 20.92
N ARG A 218 -2.73 -2.26 21.61
CA ARG A 218 -2.67 -3.25 22.68
C ARG A 218 -2.34 -4.62 22.12
N PHE A 219 -2.91 -4.97 20.97
CA PHE A 219 -2.56 -6.18 20.22
C PHE A 219 -1.06 -6.23 19.91
N VAL A 220 -0.50 -5.17 19.29
CA VAL A 220 0.94 -5.11 18.98
C VAL A 220 1.80 -5.27 20.25
N ALA A 221 1.43 -4.62 21.35
CA ALA A 221 2.13 -4.77 22.61
C ALA A 221 2.11 -6.22 23.14
N VAL A 222 0.98 -6.92 23.01
CA VAL A 222 0.85 -8.34 23.39
C VAL A 222 1.66 -9.23 22.45
N MET A 223 1.66 -8.98 21.14
CA MET A 223 2.47 -9.75 20.18
C MET A 223 3.96 -9.62 20.47
N ASN A 224 4.45 -8.41 20.78
CA ASN A 224 5.86 -8.22 21.17
C ASN A 224 6.22 -8.98 22.46
N GLN A 225 5.26 -9.20 23.36
CA GLN A 225 5.46 -10.04 24.54
C GLN A 225 5.45 -11.53 24.17
N PHE A 226 4.45 -11.97 23.42
CA PHE A 226 4.29 -13.37 23.01
C PHE A 226 5.42 -13.87 22.12
N ASN A 227 6.01 -12.99 21.31
CA ASN A 227 7.13 -13.32 20.46
C ASN A 227 8.39 -13.76 21.23
N ARG A 228 8.43 -13.55 22.56
CA ARG A 228 9.51 -14.05 23.43
C ARG A 228 9.30 -15.49 23.90
N THR A 229 8.10 -16.03 23.74
CA THR A 229 7.70 -17.32 24.34
C THR A 229 7.06 -18.28 23.34
N PHE A 230 6.40 -17.76 22.29
CA PHE A 230 5.73 -18.54 21.25
C PHE A 230 6.40 -18.32 19.91
N ASP A 231 6.45 -19.37 19.09
CA ASP A 231 6.74 -19.22 17.67
C ASP A 231 5.46 -18.76 16.95
N LEU A 232 5.30 -17.45 16.83
CA LEU A 232 4.13 -16.85 16.19
C LEU A 232 4.05 -17.17 14.69
N PHE A 233 5.12 -17.60 14.03
CA PHE A 233 5.10 -17.97 12.60
C PHE A 233 4.55 -19.38 12.39
N ALA A 234 4.63 -20.25 13.40
CA ALA A 234 4.09 -21.60 13.35
C ALA A 234 2.59 -21.67 13.71
N MET A 235 1.99 -20.56 14.12
CA MET A 235 0.58 -20.47 14.54
C MET A 235 -0.34 -20.02 13.41
N SER A 236 -1.64 -20.33 13.49
CA SER A 236 -2.67 -19.67 12.69
C SER A 236 -3.17 -18.38 13.36
N GLY A 237 -3.88 -17.53 12.59
CA GLY A 237 -4.58 -16.38 13.16
C GLY A 237 -5.55 -16.72 14.30
N GLU A 238 -6.29 -17.82 14.18
CA GLU A 238 -7.21 -18.30 15.22
C GLU A 238 -6.47 -18.69 16.49
N GLN A 239 -5.37 -19.43 16.38
CA GLN A 239 -4.55 -19.81 17.53
C GLN A 239 -3.98 -18.58 18.24
N ILE A 240 -3.57 -17.54 17.48
CA ILE A 240 -3.14 -16.27 18.07
C ILE A 240 -4.30 -15.62 18.83
N VAL A 241 -5.49 -15.57 18.24
CA VAL A 241 -6.69 -15.01 18.88
C VAL A 241 -7.05 -15.76 20.16
N GLU A 242 -6.91 -17.08 20.19
CA GLU A 242 -7.16 -17.91 21.37
C GLU A 242 -6.21 -17.63 22.54
N LEU A 243 -4.96 -17.27 22.26
CA LEU A 243 -3.99 -16.86 23.28
C LEU A 243 -4.27 -15.48 23.89
N LEU A 244 -5.06 -14.64 23.21
CA LEU A 244 -5.30 -13.28 23.68
C LEU A 244 -6.11 -13.25 24.98
N PRO A 245 -5.83 -12.31 25.89
CA PRO A 245 -6.65 -12.11 27.08
C PRO A 245 -8.11 -11.83 26.72
N LYS A 246 -9.02 -12.78 26.99
CA LYS A 246 -10.45 -12.67 26.64
C LYS A 246 -11.12 -11.43 27.27
N ALA A 247 -10.71 -11.06 28.49
CA ALA A 247 -11.20 -9.86 29.16
C ALA A 247 -10.87 -8.55 28.42
N GLU A 248 -9.82 -8.55 27.57
CA GLU A 248 -9.46 -7.38 26.76
C GLU A 248 -9.99 -7.44 25.33
N PHE A 249 -9.85 -8.61 24.68
CA PHE A 249 -10.10 -8.75 23.24
C PHE A 249 -11.45 -9.41 22.89
N GLY A 250 -12.11 -10.08 23.85
CA GLY A 250 -13.32 -10.87 23.61
C GLY A 250 -14.46 -10.07 22.98
N ARG A 251 -14.60 -8.78 23.35
CA ARG A 251 -15.60 -7.85 22.78
C ARG A 251 -15.52 -7.68 21.26
N TRP A 252 -14.42 -8.07 20.63
CA TRP A 252 -14.23 -7.98 19.18
C TRP A 252 -14.62 -9.26 18.45
N LEU A 253 -14.93 -10.33 19.16
CA LEU A 253 -15.42 -11.60 18.61
C LEU A 253 -16.96 -11.69 18.63
N GLU A 254 -17.60 -10.71 19.27
CA GLU A 254 -19.03 -10.42 19.17
C GLU A 254 -19.37 -9.71 17.84
#